data_AF-A0A4Z2E0N5-F1
#
_entry.id   AF-A0A4Z2E0N5-F1
#
_cell.length_a   1.000
_cell.length_b   1.000
_cell.length_c   1.000
_cell.angle_alpha   90.00
_cell.angle_beta   90.00
_cell.angle_gamma   90.00
#
_symmetry.space_group_name_H-M   'P 1'
#
loop_
_entity.id
_entity.type
_entity.pdbx_description
1 polymer ?
#
loop_
_entity_poly.entity_id
_entity_poly.type
_entity_poly.pdbx_seq_one_letter_code
_entity_poly.pdbx_strand_id
1 'polypeptide(L)'
;MFGNLPGIQLCQHRAVAWHLFGMGNEVDIHSAFFHGNTLLDRGHRTDVLSLFPATFATAEMVPKAAGKWLLTCQVNDHLQGRAPDL
;
A
#
# COMPACT_ATOMS: atom_id res chain seq x y z
N MET A 1 10.54 6.89 -7.02
CA MET A 1 11.12 6.59 -5.68
C MET A 1 11.03 5.08 -5.47
N PHE A 2 12.14 4.39 -5.21
CA PHE A 2 12.18 2.91 -5.13
C PHE A 2 12.50 2.44 -3.72
N GLY A 3 11.55 1.78 -3.05
CA GLY A 3 11.84 0.82 -1.99
C GLY A 3 12.68 1.28 -0.79
N ASN A 4 12.82 2.59 -0.55
CA ASN A 4 13.66 3.14 0.54
C ASN A 4 13.02 3.03 1.93
N LEU A 5 11.81 2.45 2.02
CA LEU A 5 11.18 2.23 3.31
C LEU A 5 11.90 1.08 4.02
N PRO A 6 12.43 1.29 5.24
CA PRO A 6 12.98 0.20 6.04
C PRO A 6 11.96 -0.92 6.13
N GLY A 7 12.41 -2.17 6.00
CA GLY A 7 11.52 -3.32 5.92
C GLY A 7 10.56 -3.37 7.10
N ILE A 8 9.26 -3.21 6.82
CA ILE A 8 8.19 -3.35 7.82
C ILE A 8 8.15 -4.83 8.23
N GLN A 9 8.38 -5.11 9.52
CA GLN A 9 8.26 -6.44 10.09
C GLN A 9 6.94 -6.55 10.86
N LEU A 10 6.15 -7.57 10.50
CA LEU A 10 4.85 -7.83 11.12
C LEU A 10 4.83 -9.24 11.70
N CYS A 11 4.11 -9.41 12.80
CA CYS A 11 3.86 -10.73 13.38
C CYS A 11 2.67 -11.39 12.68
N GLN A 12 2.84 -12.65 12.27
CA GLN A 12 1.74 -13.46 11.75
C GLN A 12 0.61 -13.54 12.79
N HIS A 13 -0.64 -13.52 12.33
CA HIS A 13 -1.86 -13.58 13.15
C HIS A 13 -2.01 -12.46 14.19
N ARG A 14 -1.25 -11.36 14.08
CA ARG A 14 -1.49 -10.15 14.88
C ARG A 14 -2.15 -9.07 14.03
N ALA A 15 -3.11 -8.37 14.63
CA ALA A 15 -3.74 -7.22 14.01
C ALA A 15 -2.75 -6.06 13.88
N VAL A 16 -2.78 -5.41 12.73
CA VAL A 16 -1.94 -4.27 12.36
C VAL A 16 -2.86 -3.21 11.76
N ALA A 17 -2.77 -1.99 12.26
CA ALA A 17 -3.46 -0.84 11.68
C ALA A 17 -2.55 -0.12 10.69
N TRP A 18 -3.03 0.09 9.48
CA TRP A 18 -2.38 0.86 8.43
C TRP A 18 -3.01 2.24 8.36
N HIS A 19 -2.23 3.28 8.62
CA HIS A 19 -2.64 4.66 8.46
C HIS A 19 -1.94 5.24 7.24
N LEU A 20 -2.72 5.51 6.20
CA LEU A 20 -2.24 5.99 4.91
C LEU A 20 -2.86 7.35 4.63
N PHE A 21 -2.13 8.21 3.94
CA PHE A 21 -2.64 9.51 3.53
C PHE A 21 -2.07 9.89 2.17
N GLY A 22 -2.94 10.44 1.32
CA GLY A 22 -2.55 11.01 0.04
C GLY A 22 -2.20 12.48 0.21
N MET A 23 -1.00 12.87 -0.21
CA MET A 23 -0.58 14.28 -0.29
C MET A 23 -0.19 14.61 -1.71
N GLY A 24 -0.55 15.80 -2.18
CA GLY A 24 -0.25 16.24 -3.54
C GLY A 24 -1.36 17.06 -4.16
N ASN A 25 -1.39 17.09 -5.49
CA ASN A 25 -2.43 17.69 -6.32
C ASN A 25 -3.22 16.61 -7.08
N GLU A 26 -4.18 16.99 -7.92
CA GLU A 26 -5.12 16.08 -8.60
C GLU A 26 -4.48 14.95 -9.43
N VAL A 27 -3.19 15.02 -9.73
CA VAL A 27 -2.43 14.00 -10.47
C VAL A 27 -1.85 12.92 -9.54
N ASP A 28 -1.75 13.19 -8.24
CA ASP A 28 -1.15 12.31 -7.22
C ASP A 28 -2.15 11.28 -6.68
N ILE A 29 -2.76 10.52 -7.59
CA ILE A 29 -3.64 9.40 -7.25
C ILE A 29 -2.79 8.15 -7.10
N HIS A 30 -2.87 7.50 -5.94
CA HIS A 30 -2.14 6.28 -5.65
C HIS A 30 -3.08 5.13 -5.27
N SER A 31 -2.72 3.92 -5.66
CA SER A 31 -3.45 2.69 -5.32
C SER A 31 -2.50 1.75 -4.58
N ALA A 32 -2.47 1.84 -3.26
CA ALA A 32 -1.60 1.03 -2.41
C ALA A 32 -2.09 -0.42 -2.39
N PHE A 33 -1.38 -1.30 -3.09
CA PHE A 33 -1.67 -2.71 -3.23
C PHE A 33 -0.77 -3.55 -2.34
N PHE A 34 -1.39 -4.36 -1.48
CA PHE A 34 -0.72 -5.20 -0.49
C PHE A 34 -0.66 -6.65 -1.01
N HIS A 35 0.51 -7.05 -1.54
CA HIS A 35 0.65 -8.38 -2.12
C HIS A 35 0.45 -9.48 -1.06
N GLY A 36 -0.31 -10.51 -1.41
CA GLY A 36 -0.53 -11.70 -0.56
C GLY A 36 -1.31 -11.45 0.73
N ASN A 37 -1.81 -10.23 0.96
CA ASN A 37 -2.52 -9.84 2.18
C ASN A 37 -3.78 -9.05 1.82
N THR A 38 -4.80 -9.13 2.67
CA THR A 38 -6.02 -8.32 2.56
C THR A 38 -6.17 -7.45 3.80
N LEU A 39 -6.74 -6.27 3.62
CA LEU A 39 -7.12 -5.35 4.67
C LEU A 39 -8.64 -5.32 4.83
N LEU A 40 -9.08 -4.79 5.97
CA LEU A 40 -10.43 -4.40 6.27
C LEU A 40 -10.49 -2.86 6.35
N ASP A 41 -11.15 -2.24 5.39
CA ASP A 41 -11.41 -0.80 5.36
C ASP A 41 -12.91 -0.57 5.56
N ARG A 42 -13.29 0.08 6.66
CA ARG A 42 -14.70 0.37 7.00
C ARG A 42 -15.63 -0.86 6.91
N GLY A 43 -15.12 -2.04 7.27
CA GLY A 43 -15.87 -3.30 7.21
C GLY A 43 -15.84 -4.01 5.85
N HIS A 44 -15.23 -3.42 4.83
CA HIS A 44 -15.05 -4.02 3.51
C HIS A 44 -13.65 -4.63 3.38
N ARG A 45 -13.59 -5.84 2.83
CA ARG A 45 -12.31 -6.51 2.58
C ARG A 45 -11.76 -6.09 1.23
N THR A 46 -10.53 -5.60 1.21
CA THR A 46 -9.82 -5.17 0.00
C THR A 46 -8.33 -5.49 0.11
N ASP A 47 -7.62 -5.61 -0.99
CA ASP A 47 -6.16 -5.69 -1.07
C ASP A 47 -5.53 -4.40 -1.62
N VAL A 48 -6.37 -3.48 -2.11
CA VAL A 48 -6.00 -2.16 -2.63
C VAL A 48 -6.67 -1.05 -1.81
N LEU A 49 -5.91 -0.02 -1.46
CA LEU A 49 -6.43 1.24 -0.91
C LEU A 49 -6.12 2.39 -1.85
N SER A 50 -7.17 3.09 -2.30
CA SER A 50 -7.06 4.28 -3.13
C SER A 50 -6.82 5.52 -2.27
N LEU A 51 -5.76 6.25 -2.57
CA LEU A 51 -5.34 7.47 -1.88
C LEU A 51 -5.42 8.61 -2.88
N PHE A 52 -6.39 9.49 -2.67
CA PHE A 52 -6.55 10.75 -3.39
C PHE A 52 -5.88 11.90 -2.61
N PRO A 53 -5.59 13.04 -3.25
CA PRO A 53 -5.07 14.21 -2.55
C PRO A 53 -5.93 14.59 -1.36
N ALA A 54 -5.28 14.86 -0.22
CA ALA A 54 -5.91 15.20 1.05
C ALA A 54 -6.87 14.13 1.61
N THR A 55 -6.72 12.85 1.22
CA THR A 55 -7.41 11.74 1.90
C THR A 55 -6.57 11.11 2.98
N PHE A 56 -7.24 10.66 4.04
CA PHE A 56 -6.71 9.83 5.10
C PHE A 56 -7.52 8.53 5.13
N ALA A 57 -6.83 7.40 5.05
CA ALA A 57 -7.41 6.07 5.12
C ALA A 57 -6.80 5.28 6.27
N THR A 58 -7.64 4.55 6.99
CA THR A 58 -7.19 3.63 8.04
C THR A 58 -7.81 2.27 7.78
N ALA A 59 -6.98 1.24 7.67
CA ALA A 59 -7.42 -0.12 7.42
C ALA A 59 -6.70 -1.10 8.33
N GLU A 60 -7.38 -2.18 8.70
CA GLU A 60 -6.83 -3.23 9.56
C GLU A 60 -6.37 -4.42 8.73
N MET A 61 -5.23 -5.01 9.09
CA MET A 61 -4.71 -6.22 8.47
C MET A 61 -4.40 -7.25 9.55
N VAL A 62 -4.71 -8.52 9.26
CA VAL A 62 -4.20 -9.67 10.03
C VAL A 62 -3.42 -10.57 9.06
N PRO A 63 -2.07 -10.54 9.07
CA PRO A 63 -1.25 -11.33 8.16
C PRO A 63 -1.43 -12.82 8.43
N LYS A 64 -1.88 -13.57 7.42
CA LYS A 64 -2.15 -15.03 7.55
C LYS A 64 -0.96 -15.89 7.16
N ALA A 65 -0.05 -15.39 6.34
CA ALA A 65 1.10 -16.14 5.83
C ALA A 65 2.42 -15.42 6.14
N ALA A 66 3.40 -16.19 6.62
CA ALA A 66 4.76 -15.70 6.79
C ALA A 66 5.44 -15.54 5.42
N GLY A 67 6.24 -14.49 5.26
CA GLY A 67 6.95 -14.22 4.01
C GLY A 67 7.34 -12.74 3.87
N LYS A 68 8.05 -12.44 2.79
CA LYS A 68 8.32 -11.06 2.37
C LYS A 68 7.35 -10.68 1.27
N TRP A 69 6.51 -9.69 1.56
CA TRP A 69 5.49 -9.21 0.65
C TRP A 69 5.84 -7.79 0.18
N LEU A 70 5.43 -7.46 -1.05
CA LEU A 70 5.60 -6.13 -1.60
C LEU A 70 4.39 -5.26 -1.29
N LEU A 71 4.63 -3.97 -1.11
CA LEU A 71 3.62 -2.91 -1.13
C LEU A 71 3.91 -2.07 -2.37
N THR A 72 2.97 -2.00 -3.31
CA THR A 72 3.18 -1.34 -4.61
C THR A 72 2.03 -0.41 -4.94
N CYS A 73 2.28 0.64 -5.74
CA CYS A 73 1.21 1.42 -6.36
C CYS A 73 0.76 0.75 -7.67
N GLN A 74 -0.54 0.52 -7.87
CA GLN A 74 -1.08 -0.02 -9.13
C GLN A 74 -1.44 1.05 -10.19
N VAL A 75 -1.10 2.32 -9.96
CA VAL A 75 -1.38 3.39 -10.94
C VAL A 75 -0.28 3.44 -12.00
N ASN A 76 -0.67 3.34 -13.26
CA ASN A 76 0.21 3.19 -14.43
C ASN A 76 1.28 4.29 -14.56
N ASP A 77 1.00 5.54 -14.18
CA ASP A 77 1.99 6.63 -14.30
C ASP A 77 3.14 6.54 -13.28
N HIS A 78 2.93 5.88 -12.13
CA HIS A 78 4.00 5.67 -11.14
C HIS A 78 4.85 4.42 -11.42
N LEU A 79 4.51 3.63 -12.45
CA LEU A 79 5.35 2.53 -12.95
C LEU A 79 6.50 3.04 -13.85
N GLN A 80 6.43 4.27 -14.36
CA GLN A 80 7.43 4.87 -15.28
C GLN A 80 8.76 5.26 -14.63
N GLY A 81 8.99 4.96 -13.35
CA GLY A 81 10.36 4.94 -12.83
C GLY A 81 11.18 3.77 -13.39
N ARG A 82 10.54 2.71 -13.88
CA ARG A 82 11.21 1.48 -14.33
C ARG A 82 11.73 1.57 -15.76
N ALA A 83 12.36 2.69 -16.12
CA ALA A 83 13.26 2.70 -17.25
C ALA A 83 14.65 2.25 -16.74
N PRO A 84 15.19 1.11 -17.21
CA PRO A 84 16.62 0.89 -17.08
C PRO A 84 17.30 1.97 -17.93
N ASP A 85 18.23 2.70 -17.32
CA ASP A 85 19.13 3.61 -18.02
C ASP A 85 19.78 2.85 -19.19
N LEU A 86 19.56 3.34 -20.41
CA LEU A 86 20.34 3.01 -21.60
C LEU A 86 21.48 4.03 -21.71
#